data_AF-A0A2D7PGK9-F1
#
_entry.id   AF-A0A2D7PGK9-F1
#
_cell.length_a   1.000
_cell.length_b   1.000
_cell.length_c   1.000
_cell.angle_alpha   90.00
_cell.angle_beta   90.00
_cell.angle_gamma   90.00
#
_symmetry.space_group_name_H-M   'P 1'
#
loop_
_entity.id
_entity.type
_entity.pdbx_description
1 polymer ?
#
loop_
_entity_poly.entity_id
_entity_poly.type
_entity_poly.pdbx_seq_one_letter_code
_entity_poly.pdbx_strand_id
1 'polypeptide(L)'
;MAYLNANIPPEYAQIKREYLYDLKKHHGEVEDCIIFGLSAITGRAILFHCIMENGAVYYRLPISAFIQRGCKPEDVPRRRLDELQLWNCFSYYPA
;
A
#
# COMPACT_ATOMS: atom_id res chain seq x y z
N MET A 1 -17.90 8.53 -2.94
CA MET A 1 -17.70 8.64 -1.48
C MET A 1 -16.98 7.39 -1.01
N ALA A 2 -15.96 7.49 -0.15
CA ALA A 2 -15.40 6.30 0.48
C ALA A 2 -16.44 5.70 1.45
N TYR A 3 -16.63 4.39 1.41
CA TYR A 3 -17.54 3.68 2.29
C TYR A 3 -16.96 3.58 3.71
N LEU A 4 -15.63 3.43 3.80
CA LEU A 4 -14.88 3.43 5.04
C LEU A 4 -13.59 4.24 4.85
N ASN A 5 -13.25 5.05 5.85
CA ASN A 5 -11.92 5.62 6.03
C ASN A 5 -11.59 5.43 7.51
N ALA A 6 -10.59 4.62 7.79
CA ALA A 6 -10.26 4.18 9.14
C ALA A 6 -8.77 4.39 9.41
N ASN A 7 -8.47 4.90 10.60
CA ASN A 7 -7.11 4.90 11.12
C ASN A 7 -6.73 3.49 11.55
N ILE A 8 -5.50 3.09 11.29
CA ILE A 8 -4.91 1.84 11.77
C ILE A 8 -3.69 2.14 12.61
N PRO A 9 -3.20 1.21 13.45
CA PRO A 9 -1.91 1.36 14.08
C PRO A 9 -0.83 1.68 13.04
N PRO A 10 0.11 2.59 13.35
CA PRO A 10 1.15 2.98 12.40
C PRO A 10 2.04 1.79 12.08
N GLU A 11 2.10 1.42 10.81
CA GLU A 11 2.89 0.30 10.30
C GLU A 11 4.05 0.85 9.47
N TYR A 12 5.28 0.47 9.80
CA TYR A 12 6.45 0.89 9.04
C TYR A 12 6.60 0.04 7.77
N ALA A 13 6.68 0.69 6.61
CA ALA A 13 6.79 0.04 5.32
C ALA A 13 7.70 0.85 4.38
N GLN A 14 8.00 0.28 3.23
CA GLN A 14 8.65 1.01 2.14
C GLN A 14 7.64 1.22 1.01
N ILE A 15 7.66 2.39 0.40
CA ILE A 15 6.83 2.72 -0.76
C ILE A 15 7.68 2.74 -2.02
N LYS A 16 7.17 2.12 -3.09
CA LYS A 16 7.77 2.20 -4.42
C LYS A 16 7.53 3.61 -4.98
N ARG A 17 8.61 4.34 -5.24
CA ARG A 17 8.56 5.75 -5.67
C ARG A 17 7.80 5.94 -6.97
N GLU A 18 7.80 4.93 -7.85
CA GLU A 18 7.01 4.95 -9.09
C GLU A 18 5.51 5.25 -8.86
N TYR A 19 4.92 4.81 -7.75
CA TYR A 19 3.51 5.11 -7.42
C TYR A 19 3.27 6.59 -7.06
N LEU A 20 4.31 7.30 -6.63
CA LEU A 20 4.24 8.73 -6.30
C LEU A 20 4.32 9.63 -7.55
N TYR A 21 4.78 9.07 -8.68
CA TYR A 21 5.00 9.79 -9.93
C TYR A 21 4.19 9.20 -11.09
N ASP A 22 2.97 8.73 -10.82
CA ASP A 22 2.05 8.15 -11.81
C ASP A 22 2.66 7.03 -12.67
N LEU A 23 3.58 6.25 -12.10
CA LEU A 23 4.33 5.18 -12.78
C LEU A 23 5.17 5.67 -13.98
N LYS A 24 5.57 6.96 -14.00
CA LYS A 24 6.37 7.56 -15.09
C LYS A 24 7.86 7.69 -14.78
N LYS A 25 8.24 7.66 -13.50
CA LYS A 25 9.61 7.92 -13.02
C LYS A 25 9.95 7.02 -11.83
N HIS A 26 11.25 6.90 -11.53
CA HIS A 26 11.75 6.23 -10.31
C HIS A 26 11.35 4.75 -10.20
N HIS A 27 11.42 4.02 -11.31
CA HIS A 27 11.12 2.59 -11.34
C HIS A 27 12.15 1.78 -10.57
N GLY A 28 11.68 0.96 -9.63
CA GLY A 28 12.54 0.14 -8.77
C GLY A 28 13.15 0.88 -7.58
N GLU A 29 12.93 2.19 -7.46
CA GLU A 29 13.36 2.94 -6.28
C GLU A 29 12.29 2.85 -5.19
N VAL A 30 12.75 2.74 -3.94
CA VAL A 30 11.89 2.68 -2.76
C VAL A 30 12.28 3.77 -1.77
N GLU A 31 11.32 4.18 -0.96
CA GLU A 31 11.49 5.16 0.10
C GLU A 31 10.75 4.72 1.36
N ASP A 32 11.25 5.05 2.54
CA ASP A 32 10.63 4.64 3.79
C ASP A 32 9.37 5.47 4.08
N CYS A 33 8.34 4.80 4.60
CA CYS A 33 7.05 5.41 4.91
C CYS A 33 6.37 4.75 6.12
N ILE A 34 5.38 5.43 6.67
CA ILE A 34 4.52 4.92 7.74
C ILE A 34 3.11 4.89 7.20
N ILE A 35 2.50 3.70 7.19
CA ILE A 35 1.09 3.52 6.86
C ILE A 35 0.28 3.77 8.14
N PHE A 36 -0.69 4.68 8.09
CA PHE A 36 -1.45 5.08 9.29
C PHE A 36 -2.97 4.95 9.11
N GLY A 37 -3.42 4.64 7.90
CA GLY A 37 -4.85 4.54 7.62
C GLY A 37 -5.13 3.73 6.36
N LEU A 38 -6.39 3.37 6.21
CA LEU A 38 -6.92 2.72 5.02
C LEU A 38 -8.28 3.28 4.65
N SER A 39 -8.66 3.08 3.39
CA SER A 39 -9.95 3.46 2.86
C SER A 39 -10.51 2.37 1.96
N ALA A 40 -11.79 2.08 2.14
CA ALA A 40 -12.57 1.21 1.28
C ALA A 40 -13.52 2.05 0.42
N ILE A 41 -13.46 1.84 -0.90
CA ILE A 41 -14.31 2.50 -1.89
C ILE A 41 -14.99 1.39 -2.71
N THR A 42 -16.31 1.45 -2.84
CA THR A 42 -17.08 0.47 -3.62
C THR A 42 -16.51 0.33 -5.04
N GLY A 43 -16.31 -0.92 -5.48
CA GLY A 43 -15.76 -1.24 -6.79
C GLY A 43 -14.24 -1.04 -6.90
N ARG A 44 -13.52 -0.85 -5.79
CA ARG A 44 -12.06 -0.76 -5.75
C ARG A 44 -11.47 -1.69 -4.71
N ALA A 45 -10.19 -2.03 -4.91
CA ALA A 45 -9.34 -2.61 -3.88
C ALA A 45 -9.29 -1.71 -2.63
N ILE A 46 -8.86 -2.26 -1.50
CA ILE A 46 -8.57 -1.52 -0.28
C ILE A 46 -7.35 -0.65 -0.58
N LEU A 47 -7.45 0.60 -0.16
CA LEU A 47 -6.42 1.60 -0.41
C LEU A 47 -5.86 2.06 0.92
N PHE A 48 -4.60 2.45 0.93
CA PHE A 48 -3.86 2.79 2.14
C PHE A 48 -3.45 4.27 2.14
N HIS A 49 -3.17 4.77 3.33
CA HIS A 49 -2.72 6.13 3.61
C HIS A 49 -1.36 6.04 4.26
N CYS A 50 -0.37 6.74 3.69
CA CYS A 50 0.97 6.74 4.22
C CYS A 50 1.54 8.15 4.33
N ILE A 51 2.42 8.32 5.31
CA ILE A 51 3.23 9.52 5.49
C ILE A 51 4.69 9.14 5.23
N MET A 52 5.38 9.96 4.47
CA MET A 52 6.80 9.80 4.15
C MET A 52 7.66 10.48 5.23
N GLU A 53 8.96 10.17 5.26
CA GLU A 53 9.89 10.80 6.21
C GLU A 53 9.97 12.32 6.07
N ASN A 54 9.78 12.83 4.85
CA ASN A 54 9.72 14.27 4.56
C ASN A 54 8.40 14.95 4.99
N GLY A 55 7.47 14.21 5.59
CA GLY A 55 6.16 14.70 6.03
C GLY A 55 5.09 14.75 4.92
N ALA A 56 5.41 14.37 3.68
CA ALA A 56 4.43 14.28 2.61
C ALA A 56 3.44 13.15 2.88
N VAL A 57 2.15 13.44 2.73
CA VAL A 57 1.06 12.49 2.98
C VAL A 57 0.42 12.08 1.67
N TYR A 58 0.43 10.78 1.39
CA TYR A 58 -0.22 10.19 0.23
C TYR A 58 -1.42 9.35 0.65
N TYR A 59 -2.55 9.62 0.00
CA TYR A 59 -3.81 8.96 0.27
C TYR A 59 -4.20 8.06 -0.89
N ARG A 60 -4.80 6.92 -0.54
CA ARG A 60 -5.51 6.01 -1.45
C ARG A 60 -4.59 5.27 -2.42
N LEU A 61 -3.46 4.78 -1.91
CA LEU A 61 -2.53 3.95 -2.65
C LEU A 61 -2.88 2.45 -2.54
N PRO A 62 -2.75 1.65 -3.60
CA PRO A 62 -3.00 0.21 -3.52
C PRO A 62 -1.91 -0.51 -2.70
N ILE A 63 -2.22 -1.70 -2.16
CA ILE A 63 -1.24 -2.51 -1.40
C ILE A 63 0.02 -2.85 -2.20
N SER A 64 -0.10 -2.96 -3.54
CA SER A 64 1.02 -3.22 -4.45
C SER A 64 2.10 -2.12 -4.45
N ALA A 65 1.77 -0.92 -3.96
CA ALA A 65 2.70 0.19 -3.81
C ALA A 65 3.69 -0.01 -2.67
N PHE A 66 3.36 -0.88 -1.71
CA PHE A 66 4.13 -1.06 -0.49
C PHE A 66 4.97 -2.33 -0.50
N ILE A 67 6.05 -2.30 0.25
CA ILE A 67 6.95 -3.42 0.53
C ILE A 67 7.15 -3.45 2.04
N GLN A 68 7.19 -4.66 2.61
CA GLN A 68 7.45 -4.85 4.03
C GLN A 68 8.83 -4.31 4.40
N ARG A 69 8.91 -3.62 5.54
CA ARG A 69 10.18 -3.08 6.03
C ARG A 69 11.22 -4.20 6.23
N GLY A 70 12.45 -3.94 5.78
CA GLY A 70 13.56 -4.87 5.92
C GLY A 70 13.68 -5.89 4.78
N CYS A 71 12.69 -5.96 3.87
CA CYS A 71 12.83 -6.71 2.63
C CYS A 71 13.58 -5.90 1.59
N LYS A 72 14.52 -6.52 0.87
CA LYS A 72 15.15 -5.87 -0.27
C LYS A 72 14.14 -5.80 -1.43
N PRO A 73 14.02 -4.67 -2.14
CA PRO A 73 13.07 -4.54 -3.25
C PRO A 73 13.28 -5.57 -4.36
N GLU A 74 14.52 -5.99 -4.57
CA GLU A 74 14.93 -6.99 -5.58
C GLU A 74 14.44 -8.41 -5.24
N ASP A 75 14.35 -8.72 -3.95
CA ASP A 75 13.94 -10.04 -3.45
C ASP A 75 12.41 -10.18 -3.36
N VAL A 76 11.67 -9.06 -3.44
CA VAL A 76 10.21 -9.06 -3.29
C VAL A 76 9.55 -9.36 -4.64
N PRO A 77 8.80 -10.47 -4.76
CA PRO A 77 8.16 -10.82 -6.02
C PRO A 77 7.12 -9.77 -6.41
N ARG A 78 7.18 -9.30 -7.67
CA ARG A 78 6.14 -8.44 -8.23
C ARG A 78 4.89 -9.27 -8.47
N ARG A 79 3.82 -8.92 -7.76
CA ARG A 79 2.50 -9.55 -7.85
C ARG A 79 1.48 -8.54 -8.33
N ARG A 80 0.49 -9.00 -9.07
CA ARG A 80 -0.62 -8.15 -9.48
C ARG A 80 -1.50 -7.80 -8.28
N LEU A 81 -2.23 -6.70 -8.36
CA LEU A 81 -3.08 -6.24 -7.26
C LEU A 81 -4.16 -7.28 -6.89
N ASP A 82 -4.71 -7.98 -7.88
CA ASP A 82 -5.69 -9.05 -7.69
C ASP A 82 -5.12 -10.30 -6.98
N GLU A 83 -3.81 -10.53 -7.08
CA GLU A 83 -3.12 -11.60 -6.34
C GLU A 83 -2.80 -11.20 -4.90
N LEU A 84 -2.59 -9.91 -4.65
CA LEU A 84 -2.27 -9.37 -3.32
C LEU A 84 -3.51 -9.11 -2.48
N GLN A 85 -4.62 -8.73 -3.12
CA GLN A 85 -5.89 -8.49 -2.45
C GLN A 85 -6.97 -9.38 -3.05
N LEU A 86 -7.06 -10.59 -2.49
CA LEU A 86 -8.07 -11.57 -2.85
C LEU A 86 -9.46 -11.07 -2.45
N TRP A 87 -10.40 -11.08 -3.41
CA TRP A 87 -11.76 -10.59 -3.21
C TRP A 87 -12.59 -11.50 -2.30
N ASN A 88 -12.29 -12.79 -2.31
CA ASN A 88 -12.89 -13.76 -1.42
C ASN A 88 -11.92 -14.08 -0.29
N CYS A 89 -12.16 -13.52 0.89
CA CYS A 89 -11.58 -14.04 2.13
C CYS A 89 -11.86 -15.56 2.19
N PHE A 90 -10.89 -16.40 1.84
CA PHE A 90 -11.05 -17.85 1.72
C PHE A 90 -11.31 -18.55 3.07
N SER A 91 -11.37 -17.78 4.15
CA SER A 91 -11.60 -18.26 5.51
C SER A 91 -12.50 -17.27 6.26
N TYR A 92 -13.46 -17.82 7.02
CA TYR A 92 -14.27 -17.10 8.00
C TYR A 92 -13.48 -16.79 9.28
N TYR A 93 -12.35 -17.46 9.48
CA TYR A 93 -11.43 -17.21 10.59
C TYR A 93 -10.39 -16.17 10.16
N PRO A 94 -10.28 -15.04 10.88
CA PRO A 94 -9.14 -14.15 10.72
C PRO A 94 -7.89 -14.91 11.19
N ALA A 95 -6.92 -15.06 10.29
CA ALA A 95 -5.56 -15.46 10.65
C ALA A 95 -4.79 -14.23 11.14
#